data_AF-A0A165B737-F1
#
_entry.id   AF-A0A165B737-F1
#
_cell.length_a   1.000
_cell.length_b   1.000
_cell.length_c   1.000
_cell.angle_alpha   90.00
_cell.angle_beta   90.00
_cell.angle_gamma   90.00
#
_symmetry.space_group_name_H-M   'P 1'
#
loop_
_entity.id
_entity.type
_entity.pdbx_description
1 polymer ?
#
loop_
_entity_poly.entity_id
_entity_poly.type
_entity_poly.pdbx_seq_one_letter_code
_entity_poly.pdbx_strand_id
1 'polypeptide(L)' 'LIQLDEAFVDFWSDALLDPIASDWPIFVVCQLKPLKDVEAGGRPISWLVLEQVFTRPASSPKLPSPVAAASNRTSSPKPS' A
#
# COMPACT_ATOMS: atom_id res chain seq x y z
N LEU A 1 13.75 5.43 -16.48
CA LEU A 1 14.14 6.56 -15.62
C LEU A 1 13.45 7.79 -16.18
N ILE A 2 12.69 8.53 -15.37
CA ILE A 2 11.97 9.73 -15.80
C ILE A 2 12.82 10.95 -15.41
N GLN A 3 12.90 11.96 -16.28
CA GLN A 3 13.50 13.24 -15.91
C GLN A 3 12.48 14.03 -15.10
N LEU A 4 12.85 14.37 -13.87
CA LEU A 4 12.15 15.36 -13.06
C LEU A 4 12.74 16.73 -13.39
N ASP A 5 11.89 17.66 -13.77
CA ASP A 5 12.24 19.07 -13.97
C ASP A 5 11.53 19.95 -12.92
N GLU A 6 11.86 21.24 -12.95
CA GLU A 6 11.30 22.26 -12.05
C GLU A 6 9.77 22.34 -12.19
N ALA A 7 9.27 22.28 -13.43
CA ALA A 7 7.83 22.33 -13.72
C ALA A 7 7.06 21.18 -13.07
N PHE A 8 7.63 19.98 -12.99
CA PHE A 8 7.04 18.88 -12.25
C PHE A 8 6.95 19.18 -10.75
N VAL A 9 8.01 19.73 -10.16
CA VAL A 9 8.07 20.01 -8.72
C VAL A 9 7.05 21.09 -8.35
N ASP A 10 6.96 22.15 -9.16
CA ASP A 10 6.00 23.23 -8.97
C ASP A 10 4.57 22.70 -9.06
N PHE A 11 4.26 21.97 -10.14
CA PHE A 11 2.96 21.35 -10.35
C PHE A 11 2.58 20.39 -9.21
N TRP A 12 3.50 19.54 -8.77
CA TRP A 12 3.27 18.64 -7.64
C TRP A 12 2.98 19.43 -6.36
N SER A 13 3.74 20.49 -6.10
CA SER A 13 3.57 21.32 -4.90
C SER A 13 2.22 22.04 -4.88
N ASP A 14 1.78 22.55 -6.03
CA ASP A 14 0.48 23.20 -6.19
C ASP A 14 -0.66 22.16 -6.07
N ALA A 15 -0.48 20.99 -6.69
CA ALA A 15 -1.46 19.91 -6.67
C ALA A 15 -1.71 19.37 -5.25
N LEU A 16 -0.75 19.46 -4.32
CA LEU A 16 -0.96 19.06 -2.92
C LEU A 16 -1.99 19.93 -2.18
N LEU A 17 -2.20 21.17 -2.63
CA LEU A 17 -3.16 22.11 -2.05
C LEU A 17 -4.48 22.14 -2.82
N ASP A 18 -4.48 21.65 -4.07
CA ASP A 18 -5.65 21.60 -4.91
C ASP A 18 -6.47 20.30 -4.73
N PRO A 19 -7.82 20.37 -4.78
CA PRO A 19 -8.67 19.18 -4.72
C PRO A 19 -8.42 18.18 -5.85
N ILE A 20 -7.74 18.58 -6.92
CA ILE A 20 -7.45 17.76 -8.11
C ILE A 20 -6.60 16.52 -7.77
N ALA A 21 -5.80 16.57 -6.71
CA ALA A 21 -4.97 15.45 -6.28
C ALA A 21 -5.70 14.46 -5.34
N SER A 22 -6.98 14.69 -5.03
CA SER A 22 -7.74 13.84 -4.09
C SER A 22 -7.80 12.37 -4.54
N ASP A 23 -7.82 12.14 -5.86
CA ASP A 23 -7.88 10.81 -6.46
C ASP A 23 -6.49 10.25 -6.81
N TRP A 24 -5.43 11.00 -6.58
CA TRP A 24 -4.08 10.57 -6.92
C TRP A 24 -3.55 9.57 -5.89
N PRO A 25 -2.67 8.64 -6.30
CA PRO A 25 -1.91 7.85 -5.34
C PRO A 25 -1.15 8.77 -4.41
N ILE A 26 -1.13 8.44 -3.11
CA ILE A 26 -0.27 9.17 -2.18
C ILE A 26 1.16 8.84 -2.57
N PHE A 27 1.94 9.83 -2.98
CA PHE A 27 3.36 9.63 -3.24
C PHE A 27 4.19 10.76 -2.63
N VAL A 28 5.44 10.45 -2.33
CA VAL A 28 6.41 11.42 -1.81
C VAL A 28 7.58 11.55 -2.76
N VAL A 29 8.02 12.78 -2.97
CA VAL A 29 9.24 13.11 -3.70
C VAL A 29 10.37 13.23 -2.69
N CYS A 30 11.43 12.44 -2.86
CA CYS A 30 12.58 12.39 -1.96
C CYS A 30 13.86 12.77 -2.69
N GLN A 31 14.63 13.67 -2.08
CA GLN A 31 16.00 13.92 -2.51
C GLN A 31 16.94 12.91 -1.84
N LEU A 32 17.72 12.19 -2.64
CA LEU A 32 18.71 11.25 -2.16
C LEU A 32 20.02 11.96 -1.83
N LYS A 33 20.66 11.52 -0.75
CA LYS A 33 22.09 11.82 -0.55
C LYS A 33 22.90 11.13 -1.66
N PRO A 34 24.10 11.62 -1.99
CA PRO A 34 24.97 10.93 -2.93
C PRO A 34 25.24 9.50 -2.44
N LEU A 35 24.70 8.51 -3.15
CA LEU A 35 24.92 7.11 -2.87
C LEU A 35 25.88 6.56 -3.92
N LYS A 36 26.97 5.93 -3.46
CA LYS A 36 27.85 5.18 -4.35
C LYS A 36 27.05 4.01 -4.94
N ASP A 37 27.26 3.75 -6.23
CA ASP A 37 26.68 2.63 -6.97
C ASP A 37 25.16 2.74 -7.29
N VAL A 38 24.53 3.88 -6.99
CA VAL A 38 23.14 4.16 -7.39
C VAL A 38 23.14 5.08 -8.61
N GLU A 39 23.32 4.47 -9.78
CA GLU A 39 23.39 5.18 -11.06
C GLU A 39 22.48 4.55 -12.11
N ALA A 40 21.98 5.38 -13.02
CA ALA A 40 21.25 4.95 -14.20
C ALA A 40 21.85 5.60 -15.44
N GLY A 41 22.38 4.79 -16.36
CA GLY A 41 23.04 5.28 -17.57
C GLY A 41 24.30 6.12 -17.29
N GLY A 42 25.06 5.75 -16.24
CA GLY A 42 26.31 6.44 -15.86
C GLY A 42 26.09 7.80 -15.18
N ARG A 43 24.87 8.08 -14.70
CA ARG A 43 24.56 9.28 -13.91
C ARG A 43 23.98 8.88 -12.56
N PRO A 44 24.40 9.55 -11.47
CA PRO A 44 23.86 9.30 -10.14
C PRO A 44 22.39 9.68 -10.08
N ILE A 45 21.58 8.84 -9.43
CA ILE A 45 20.17 9.13 -9.16
C ILE A 45 20.09 10.01 -7.92
N SER A 46 19.57 11.22 -8.07
CA SER A 46 19.45 12.22 -7.01
C SER A 46 18.04 12.36 -6.44
N TRP A 47 17.03 11.87 -7.15
CA TRP A 47 15.62 12.03 -6.77
C TRP A 47 14.87 10.70 -6.92
N LEU A 48 13.91 10.48 -6.02
CA LEU A 48 13.05 9.31 -6.01
C LEU A 48 11.60 9.74 -5.82
N VAL A 49 10.69 9.10 -6.57
CA VAL A 49 9.24 9.21 -6.34
C VAL A 49 8.78 7.89 -5.75
N LEU A 50 8.21 7.94 -4.56
CA LEU A 50 7.72 6.76 -3.83
C LEU A 50 6.20 6.81 -3.77
N GLU A 51 5.54 5.89 -4.46
CA GLU A 51 4.09 5.71 -4.37
C GLU A 51 3.73 4.81 -3.19
N GLN A 52 2.80 5.26 -2.36
CA GLN A 52 2.22 4.52 -1.25
C GLN A 52 0.89 3.90 -1.69
N VAL A 53 0.86 2.57 -1.75
CA VAL A 53 -0.36 1.80 -2.05
C VAL A 53 -0.70 0.90 -0.87
N PHE A 54 -1.87 1.11 -0.25
CA PHE A 54 -2.38 0.20 0.77
C PHE A 54 -3.00 -1.03 0.10
N THR A 55 -2.31 -2.16 0.18
CA THR A 55 -2.85 -3.42 -0.32
C THR A 55 -3.52 -4.17 0.82
N ARG A 56 -4.83 -4.46 0.72
CA ARG A 56 -5.49 -5.33 1.70
C ARG A 56 -4.97 -6.75 1.50
N PRO A 57 -4.48 -7.44 2.54
CA PRO A 57 -4.11 -8.85 2.42
C PRO A 57 -5.31 -9.64 1.89
N ALA A 58 -5.08 -10.54 0.93
CA ALA A 58 -6.12 -11.45 0.48
C ALA A 58 -6.68 -12.18 1.70
N SER A 59 -8.00 -12.15 1.89
CA SER A 59 -8.65 -12.92 2.94
C SER A 59 -8.19 -14.37 2.81
N SER A 60 -7.64 -14.94 3.88
CA SER A 60 -7.25 -16.34 3.92
C SER A 60 -8.40 -17.21 3.40
N PRO A 61 -8.14 -18.24 2.57
CA PRO A 61 -9.19 -19.09 2.04
C PRO A 61 -9.98 -19.67 3.20
N LYS A 62 -11.30 -19.46 3.20
CA LYS A 62 -12.21 -20.05 4.18
C LYS A 62 -11.95 -21.56 4.21
N LEU A 63 -11.44 -22.08 5.32
CA LEU A 63 -11.45 -23.52 5.57
C LEU A 63 -12.91 -24.00 5.46
N PRO A 64 -13.18 -25.13 4.80
CA PRO A 64 -14.52 -25.69 4.76
C PRO A 64 -14.99 -25.93 6.20
N SER A 65 -16.08 -25.26 6.58
CA SER A 65 -16.74 -25.46 7.87
C SER A 65 -17.08 -26.95 8.01
N PRO A 66 -16.68 -27.65 9.09
CA PRO A 66 -17.12 -29.02 9.28
C PRO A 66 -18.64 -28.98 9.43
N VAL A 67 -19.34 -29.63 8.50
CA VAL A 67 -20.76 -29.97 8.65
C VAL A 67 -20.79 -31.02 9.76
N ALA A 68 -20.87 -30.57 11.01
CA ALA A 68 -21.16 -31.45 12.13
C ALA A 68 -22.60 -31.93 11.96
N ALA A 69 -22.70 -33.17 11.50
CA ALA A 69 -23.92 -33.93 11.33
C ALA A 69 -24.83 -33.78 12.55
N ALA A 70 -26.13 -33.64 12.28
CA ALA A 70 -27.18 -33.81 13.27
C ALA A 70 -26.98 -35.16 13.99
N SER A 71 -26.78 -35.13 15.31
CA SER A 71 -27.03 -36.31 16.14
C SER A 71 -27.41 -35.90 17.56
N ASN A 72 -28.70 -36.11 17.84
CA ASN A 72 -29.31 -36.43 19.12
C ASN A 72 -29.18 -35.45 20.30
N ARG A 73 -30.29 -34.73 20.53
CA ARG A 73 -30.74 -34.29 21.86
C ARG A 73 -30.70 -35.49 22.81
N THR A 74 -30.01 -35.36 23.94
CA THR A 74 -30.24 -36.19 25.13
C THR A 74 -30.44 -35.27 26.32
N SER A 75 -31.54 -35.48 27.01
CA SER A 75 -32.11 -34.69 28.10
C SER A 75 -31.35 -34.80 29.43
N SER A 76 -31.26 -33.67 30.16
CA SER A 76 -31.22 -33.40 31.62
C SER A 76 -31.12 -34.57 32.63
N PRO A 77 -30.50 -34.40 33.84
CA PRO A 77 -30.91 -33.36 34.81
C PRO A 77 -29.81 -32.67 35.65
N LYS A 78 -30.23 -31.62 36.37
CA LYS A 78 -29.46 -30.68 37.22
C LYS A 78 -29.33 -31.21 38.67
N PRO A 79 -28.18 -31.04 39.35
CA PRO A 79 -28.04 -31.44 40.75
C PRO A 79 -28.60 -30.38 41.73
N SER A 80 -29.05 -30.89 42.89
CA SER A 80 -29.66 -30.20 44.04
C SER A 80 -28.71 -29.34 44.85
#